data_AF-A0A956SWR7-F1
#
_entry.id   AF-A0A956SWR7-F1
#
_cell.length_a   1.000
_cell.length_b   1.000
_cell.length_c   1.000
_cell.angle_alpha   90.00
_cell.angle_beta   90.00
_cell.angle_gamma   90.00
#
_symmetry.space_group_name_H-M   'P 1'
#
loop_
_entity.id
_entity.type
_entity.pdbx_description
1 polymer ?
#
loop_
_entity_poly.entity_id
_entity_poly.type
_entity_poly.pdbx_seq_one_letter_code
_entity_poly.pdbx_strand_id
1 'polypeptide(L)'
;MERRRGIRGVAIALAAVALMGHRCTDRVEMVLDLSGNAGLFDAGFPTDLRLLADGHLDLAGYPRAGHTLTDHYAEVIEEDTLGWPPVMPLYLRFTGPLDASALPNDPAAYEDPGAPVQVVDVDPNSPERGRRFPLQVRFTTVADTYRPEWLLQALPVIGIPLREGTTYALIATGDLVASSGFSLQANPALTDLLRGEDPGGALGPRAVDVYAPVAARLALEGIAPERI
;
A
#
# COMPACT_ATOMS: atom_id res chain seq x y z
N MET A 1 1.42 32.59 -5.80
CA MET A 1 0.59 31.38 -5.91
C MET A 1 1.35 30.28 -5.21
N GLU A 2 0.92 29.96 -4.00
CA GLU A 2 1.63 29.03 -3.10
C GLU A 2 1.33 27.59 -3.58
N ARG A 3 2.36 26.87 -4.03
CA ARG A 3 2.20 25.49 -4.52
C ARG A 3 1.89 24.59 -3.32
N ARG A 4 0.69 23.99 -3.30
CA ARG A 4 0.31 23.00 -2.30
C ARG A 4 1.21 21.78 -2.46
N ARG A 5 1.87 21.36 -1.38
CA ARG A 5 2.79 20.22 -1.37
C ARG A 5 1.99 18.97 -0.99
N GLY A 6 2.02 17.93 -1.80
CA GLY A 6 1.43 16.64 -1.45
C GLY A 6 2.12 15.96 -0.26
N ILE A 7 1.59 14.81 0.12
CA ILE A 7 2.19 13.85 1.06
C ILE A 7 3.56 13.41 0.55
N ARG A 8 4.51 13.29 1.49
CA ARG A 8 5.93 12.96 1.22
C ARG A 8 6.26 11.49 1.31
N GLY A 9 5.29 10.65 1.63
CA GLY A 9 5.32 9.32 1.08
C GLY A 9 4.24 8.36 1.47
N VAL A 10 4.15 7.26 0.72
CA VAL A 10 3.35 6.09 1.10
C VAL A 10 4.18 4.81 0.98
N ALA A 11 4.28 4.05 2.07
CA ALA A 11 4.93 2.75 2.14
C ALA A 11 3.91 1.66 2.51
N ILE A 12 4.04 0.42 2.01
CA ILE A 12 2.90 -0.51 2.02
C ILE A 12 3.36 -1.91 2.43
N ALA A 13 2.80 -2.53 3.48
CA ALA A 13 3.32 -3.80 4.02
C ALA A 13 2.22 -4.85 4.31
N LEU A 14 2.44 -6.14 4.01
CA LEU A 14 1.47 -7.26 4.08
C LEU A 14 1.92 -8.68 4.53
N ALA A 15 1.18 -9.24 5.51
CA ALA A 15 1.56 -10.20 6.55
C ALA A 15 0.82 -11.52 6.59
N ALA A 16 1.39 -12.52 7.28
CA ALA A 16 0.70 -13.81 7.47
C ALA A 16 0.96 -14.54 8.79
N VAL A 17 -0.02 -15.38 9.16
CA VAL A 17 0.09 -16.44 10.18
C VAL A 17 0.00 -17.80 9.50
N ALA A 18 1.02 -18.63 9.66
CA ALA A 18 1.02 -20.01 9.16
C ALA A 18 0.31 -20.94 10.14
N LEU A 19 -0.90 -21.41 9.80
CA LEU A 19 -1.53 -22.55 10.46
C LEU A 19 -1.33 -23.80 9.62
N MET A 20 -0.53 -24.73 10.16
CA MET A 20 -0.17 -25.99 9.52
C MET A 20 -1.38 -26.95 9.53
N GLY A 21 -2.12 -27.00 8.42
CA GLY A 21 -3.15 -28.00 8.15
C GLY A 21 -3.01 -28.49 6.71
N HIS A 22 -2.76 -29.78 6.51
CA HIS A 22 -2.60 -30.41 5.20
C HIS A 22 -3.88 -30.37 4.35
N ARG A 23 -4.11 -29.24 3.69
CA ARG A 23 -4.89 -29.12 2.46
C ARG A 23 -3.99 -28.45 1.42
N CYS A 24 -4.14 -28.85 0.15
CA CYS A 24 -3.50 -28.17 -0.97
C CYS A 24 -4.17 -26.79 -1.07
N THR A 25 -3.68 -25.86 -0.27
CA THR A 25 -4.21 -24.51 -0.11
C THR A 25 -3.36 -23.61 -0.99
N ASP A 26 -3.99 -22.89 -1.91
CA ASP A 26 -3.28 -21.99 -2.81
C ASP A 26 -2.78 -20.76 -2.03
N ARG A 27 -1.56 -20.32 -2.33
CA ARG A 27 -0.93 -19.20 -1.64
C ARG A 27 -1.45 -17.87 -2.18
N VAL A 28 -1.84 -16.98 -1.27
CA VAL A 28 -2.14 -15.57 -1.55
C VAL A 28 -1.09 -14.71 -0.86
N GLU A 29 -0.57 -13.72 -1.58
CA GLU A 29 0.40 -12.76 -1.06
C GLU A 29 0.17 -11.38 -1.68
N MET A 30 0.70 -10.34 -1.05
CA MET A 30 0.79 -9.03 -1.68
C MET A 30 1.72 -9.11 -2.89
N VAL A 31 1.29 -8.48 -3.97
CA VAL A 31 2.13 -8.26 -5.15
C VAL A 31 3.10 -7.12 -4.85
N LEU A 32 4.39 -7.41 -5.01
CA LEU A 32 5.48 -6.45 -4.91
C LEU A 32 6.48 -6.70 -6.05
N ASP A 33 6.30 -6.00 -7.16
CA ASP A 33 7.16 -6.05 -8.33
C ASP A 33 8.13 -4.85 -8.32
N LEU A 34 9.40 -5.15 -8.10
CA LEU A 34 10.51 -4.18 -8.05
C LEU A 34 11.35 -4.18 -9.34
N SER A 35 10.87 -4.79 -10.42
CA SER A 35 11.58 -4.89 -11.70
C SER A 35 11.75 -3.55 -12.43
N GLY A 36 10.93 -2.55 -12.09
CA GLY A 36 10.89 -1.24 -12.74
C GLY A 36 9.93 -1.13 -13.94
N ASN A 37 9.28 -2.24 -14.34
CA ASN A 37 8.28 -2.26 -15.42
C ASN A 37 6.89 -2.73 -14.92
N ALA A 38 6.68 -2.63 -13.62
CA ALA A 38 5.50 -3.11 -12.91
C ALA A 38 4.24 -2.32 -13.29
N GLY A 39 3.08 -2.97 -13.26
CA GLY A 39 1.78 -2.28 -13.37
C GLY A 39 1.57 -1.29 -12.23
N LEU A 40 0.62 -0.36 -12.39
CA LEU A 40 0.41 0.74 -11.42
C LEU A 40 0.28 0.26 -9.96
N PHE A 41 -0.44 -0.85 -9.75
CA PHE A 41 -0.76 -1.40 -8.44
C PHE A 41 0.20 -2.50 -7.96
N ASP A 42 1.18 -2.89 -8.78
CA ASP A 42 2.03 -4.07 -8.53
C ASP A 42 3.12 -3.84 -7.47
N ALA A 43 3.27 -2.62 -6.96
CA ALA A 43 4.06 -2.30 -5.77
C ALA A 43 3.22 -1.53 -4.72
N GLY A 44 1.90 -1.68 -4.82
CA GLY A 44 0.91 -0.83 -4.18
C GLY A 44 0.84 0.58 -4.79
N PHE A 45 -0.20 1.34 -4.46
CA PHE A 45 -0.41 2.70 -4.97
C PHE A 45 -1.24 3.52 -3.98
N PRO A 46 -0.94 4.79 -3.71
CA PRO A 46 0.28 5.50 -4.08
C PRO A 46 1.52 4.88 -3.41
N THR A 47 2.70 5.10 -3.98
CA THR A 47 3.96 4.67 -3.36
C THR A 47 5.10 5.58 -3.80
N ASP A 48 6.06 5.79 -2.91
CA ASP A 48 7.25 6.60 -3.20
C ASP A 48 8.20 5.95 -4.17
N LEU A 49 8.02 4.67 -4.49
CA LEU A 49 8.70 4.04 -5.61
C LEU A 49 8.36 4.72 -6.95
N ARG A 50 7.19 5.37 -7.02
CA ARG A 50 6.66 6.09 -8.18
C ARG A 50 6.78 7.61 -8.06
N LEU A 51 7.71 8.11 -7.24
CA LEU A 51 8.09 9.53 -7.26
C LEU A 51 9.34 9.70 -8.11
N LEU A 52 9.43 10.76 -8.90
CA LEU A 52 10.66 11.15 -9.57
C LEU A 52 11.55 11.92 -8.60
N ALA A 53 12.83 12.09 -8.93
CA ALA A 53 13.80 12.77 -8.07
C ALA A 53 13.45 14.26 -7.81
N ASP A 54 12.68 14.87 -8.70
CA ASP A 54 12.16 16.23 -8.60
C ASP A 54 10.83 16.32 -7.82
N GLY A 55 10.27 15.19 -7.39
CA GLY A 55 9.03 15.09 -6.63
C GLY A 55 7.76 14.96 -7.47
N HIS A 56 7.89 14.90 -8.80
CA HIS A 56 6.77 14.60 -9.70
C HIS A 56 6.37 13.13 -9.61
N LEU A 57 5.14 12.82 -10.04
CA LEU A 57 4.62 11.46 -10.04
C LEU A 57 5.07 10.72 -11.31
N ASP A 58 5.37 9.44 -11.18
CA ASP A 58 5.56 8.50 -12.29
C ASP A 58 4.30 7.63 -12.43
N LEU A 59 3.47 7.94 -13.43
CA LEU A 59 2.25 7.20 -13.74
C LEU A 59 2.46 6.16 -14.85
N ALA A 60 3.69 5.76 -15.13
CA ALA A 60 3.96 4.64 -16.03
C ALA A 60 3.18 3.37 -15.59
N GLY A 61 2.49 2.73 -16.53
CA GLY A 61 1.64 1.58 -16.24
C GLY A 61 0.23 1.93 -15.75
N TYR A 62 -0.15 3.22 -15.69
CA TYR A 62 -1.56 3.63 -15.51
C TYR A 62 -2.41 3.17 -16.71
N PRO A 63 -3.57 2.51 -16.49
CA PRO A 63 -4.45 2.08 -17.58
C PRO A 63 -5.06 3.29 -18.31
N ARG A 64 -4.58 3.57 -19.53
CA ARG A 64 -5.04 4.70 -20.36
C ARG A 64 -6.26 4.39 -21.22
N ALA A 65 -6.61 3.10 -21.35
CA ALA A 65 -7.81 2.61 -22.05
C ALA A 65 -8.00 3.13 -23.50
N GLY A 66 -6.95 3.68 -24.13
CA GLY A 66 -7.00 4.24 -25.48
C GLY A 66 -7.82 5.54 -25.61
N HIS A 67 -8.10 6.23 -24.50
CA HIS A 67 -8.86 7.48 -24.51
C HIS A 67 -7.92 8.69 -24.39
N THR A 68 -7.94 9.59 -25.38
CA THR A 68 -7.09 10.79 -25.44
C THR A 68 -7.23 11.71 -24.22
N LEU A 69 -8.42 11.75 -23.61
CA LEU A 69 -8.66 12.51 -22.39
C LEU A 69 -7.92 11.90 -21.19
N THR A 70 -7.88 10.57 -21.10
CA THR A 70 -7.18 9.86 -20.02
C THR A 70 -5.67 10.02 -20.15
N ASP A 71 -5.15 10.00 -21.38
CA ASP A 71 -3.74 10.32 -21.67
C ASP A 71 -3.40 11.74 -21.20
N HIS A 72 -4.21 12.72 -21.60
CA HIS A 72 -3.99 14.12 -21.23
C HIS A 72 -4.06 14.35 -19.71
N TYR A 73 -5.00 13.69 -19.01
CA TYR A 73 -5.05 13.78 -17.55
C TYR A 73 -3.79 13.21 -16.88
N ALA A 74 -3.27 12.08 -17.36
CA ALA A 74 -2.05 11.51 -16.81
C ALA A 74 -0.86 12.47 -17.03
N GLU A 75 -0.72 13.02 -18.24
CA GLU A 75 0.33 14.00 -18.57
C GLU A 75 0.26 15.24 -17.66
N VAL A 76 -0.92 15.85 -17.50
CA VAL A 76 -1.08 17.03 -16.63
C VAL A 76 -0.76 16.70 -15.16
N ILE A 77 -1.13 15.52 -14.68
CA ILE A 77 -0.79 15.11 -13.31
C ILE A 77 0.72 14.97 -13.15
N GLU A 78 1.39 14.31 -14.11
CA GLU A 78 2.85 14.16 -14.12
C GLU A 78 3.54 15.54 -14.17
N GLU A 79 3.00 16.50 -14.92
CA GLU A 79 3.58 17.85 -15.08
C GLU A 79 3.35 18.80 -13.89
N ASP A 80 2.18 18.75 -13.23
CA ASP A 80 1.76 19.79 -12.28
C ASP A 80 1.70 19.32 -10.82
N THR A 81 1.75 18.01 -10.56
CA THR A 81 1.55 17.45 -9.21
C THR A 81 2.86 17.08 -8.53
N LEU A 82 3.04 17.59 -7.31
CA LEU A 82 4.17 17.26 -6.45
C LEU A 82 3.72 16.44 -5.24
N GLY A 83 4.20 15.21 -5.14
CA GLY A 83 3.80 14.26 -4.10
C GLY A 83 2.34 13.82 -4.20
N TRP A 84 1.85 13.12 -3.18
CA TRP A 84 0.54 12.46 -3.23
C TRP A 84 -0.59 13.31 -2.63
N PRO A 85 -1.82 13.29 -3.19
CA PRO A 85 -2.97 13.96 -2.58
C PRO A 85 -3.28 13.45 -1.16
N PRO A 86 -3.62 14.32 -0.20
CA PRO A 86 -3.94 13.94 1.17
C PRO A 86 -5.29 13.21 1.35
N VAL A 87 -6.12 13.22 0.30
CA VAL A 87 -7.43 12.59 0.29
C VAL A 87 -7.50 11.70 -0.95
N MET A 88 -6.79 10.59 -0.90
CA MET A 88 -6.85 9.56 -1.93
C MET A 88 -6.94 8.16 -1.30
N PRO A 89 -7.58 7.21 -2.00
CA PRO A 89 -7.49 5.81 -1.62
C PRO A 89 -6.06 5.28 -1.76
N LEU A 90 -5.67 4.44 -0.81
CA LEU A 90 -4.47 3.63 -0.84
C LEU A 90 -4.83 2.21 -1.27
N TYR A 91 -3.95 1.58 -2.03
CA TYR A 91 -4.23 0.34 -2.75
C TYR A 91 -3.14 -0.70 -2.55
N LEU A 92 -3.60 -1.93 -2.38
CA LEU A 92 -2.80 -3.12 -2.18
C LEU A 92 -3.30 -4.21 -3.11
N ARG A 93 -2.47 -4.70 -4.03
CA ARG A 93 -2.83 -5.83 -4.90
C ARG A 93 -2.34 -7.14 -4.32
N PHE A 94 -3.15 -8.18 -4.51
CA PHE A 94 -2.87 -9.54 -4.07
C PHE A 94 -2.80 -10.50 -5.27
N THR A 95 -2.13 -11.63 -5.07
CA THR A 95 -2.08 -12.72 -6.07
C THR A 95 -3.36 -13.56 -6.11
N GLY A 96 -4.28 -13.36 -5.15
CA GLY A 96 -5.53 -14.11 -5.10
C GLY A 96 -6.53 -13.58 -4.06
N PRO A 97 -7.57 -14.36 -3.76
CA PRO A 97 -8.76 -13.91 -3.06
C PRO A 97 -8.61 -13.74 -1.54
N LEU A 98 -9.16 -12.64 -1.04
CA LEU A 98 -9.45 -12.41 0.37
C LEU A 98 -10.95 -12.54 0.65
N ASP A 99 -11.29 -12.88 1.89
CA ASP A 99 -12.67 -12.84 2.38
C ASP A 99 -13.03 -11.40 2.79
N ALA A 100 -13.66 -10.68 1.87
CA ALA A 100 -14.10 -9.31 2.11
C ALA A 100 -15.17 -9.20 3.23
N SER A 101 -15.86 -10.29 3.57
CA SER A 101 -16.86 -10.28 4.64
C SER A 101 -16.25 -10.29 6.05
N ALA A 102 -14.97 -10.65 6.16
CA ALA A 102 -14.20 -10.61 7.40
C ALA A 102 -13.69 -9.19 7.74
N LEU A 103 -13.81 -8.23 6.82
CA LEU A 103 -13.39 -6.85 7.05
C LEU A 103 -14.38 -6.11 7.98
N PRO A 104 -13.89 -5.33 8.95
CA PRO A 104 -14.75 -4.46 9.76
C PRO A 104 -15.61 -3.52 8.90
N ASN A 105 -16.90 -3.43 9.24
CA ASN A 105 -17.82 -2.48 8.62
C ASN A 105 -17.73 -1.08 9.24
N ASP A 106 -17.31 -0.98 10.50
CA ASP A 106 -17.12 0.28 11.21
C ASP A 106 -15.77 0.90 10.84
N PRO A 107 -15.72 2.09 10.23
CA PRO A 107 -14.46 2.74 9.91
C PRO A 107 -13.54 3.00 11.10
N ALA A 108 -14.09 3.25 12.29
CA ALA A 108 -13.30 3.50 13.50
C ALA A 108 -12.55 2.25 13.98
N ALA A 109 -12.99 1.05 13.60
CA ALA A 109 -12.32 -0.20 13.98
C ALA A 109 -10.90 -0.30 13.37
N TYR A 110 -10.63 0.41 12.28
CA TYR A 110 -9.30 0.43 11.64
C TYR A 110 -8.29 1.35 12.35
N GLU A 111 -8.72 2.09 13.38
CA GLU A 111 -7.82 2.84 14.25
C GLU A 111 -7.10 1.94 15.27
N ASP A 112 -7.58 0.70 15.44
CA ASP A 112 -6.99 -0.27 16.37
C ASP A 112 -5.65 -0.82 15.82
N PRO A 113 -4.58 -0.89 16.63
CA PRO A 113 -3.31 -1.52 16.25
C PRO A 113 -3.39 -3.00 15.85
N GLY A 114 -4.46 -3.70 16.22
CA GLY A 114 -4.77 -5.06 15.82
C GLY A 114 -5.71 -5.17 14.62
N ALA A 115 -6.09 -4.07 13.98
CA ALA A 115 -6.95 -4.11 12.80
C ALA A 115 -6.24 -4.79 11.62
N PRO A 116 -6.96 -5.57 10.78
CA PRO A 116 -6.37 -6.30 9.66
C PRO A 116 -5.82 -5.39 8.55
N VAL A 117 -6.26 -4.13 8.51
CA VAL A 117 -5.79 -3.10 7.58
C VAL A 117 -5.61 -1.81 8.37
N GLN A 118 -4.52 -1.09 8.14
CA GLN A 118 -4.19 0.11 8.91
C GLN A 118 -3.57 1.15 7.98
N VAL A 119 -3.91 2.41 8.17
CA VAL A 119 -3.12 3.52 7.63
C VAL A 119 -2.48 4.21 8.82
N VAL A 120 -1.15 4.27 8.84
CA VAL A 120 -0.36 4.74 9.99
C VAL A 120 0.54 5.89 9.56
N ASP A 121 0.62 6.94 10.35
CA ASP A 121 1.67 7.96 10.21
C ASP A 121 3.03 7.34 10.61
N VAL A 122 3.95 7.21 9.66
CA VAL A 122 5.29 6.63 9.90
C VAL A 122 6.41 7.65 9.77
N ASP A 123 6.09 8.92 9.52
CA ASP A 123 7.08 9.97 9.34
C ASP A 123 7.85 10.19 10.65
N PRO A 124 9.19 10.06 10.65
CA PRO A 124 9.99 10.28 11.85
C PRO A 124 9.86 11.69 12.43
N ASN A 125 9.48 12.69 11.62
CA ASN A 125 9.35 14.09 12.01
C ASN A 125 7.89 14.51 12.25
N SER A 126 6.92 13.63 12.06
CA SER A 126 5.52 14.00 12.28
C SER A 126 5.20 14.17 13.76
N PRO A 127 4.47 15.23 14.16
CA PRO A 127 3.94 15.36 15.51
C PRO A 127 2.85 14.33 15.82
N GLU A 128 2.27 13.70 14.79
CA GLU A 128 1.24 12.66 14.91
C GLU A 128 1.81 11.26 14.61
N ARG A 129 3.14 11.10 14.62
CA ARG A 129 3.79 9.83 14.32
C ARG A 129 3.16 8.69 15.11
N GLY A 130 2.73 7.67 14.37
CA GLY A 130 2.09 6.48 14.87
C GLY A 130 0.56 6.55 14.99
N ARG A 131 -0.05 7.70 14.68
CA ARG A 131 -1.50 7.85 14.56
C ARG A 131 -2.04 6.91 13.49
N ARG A 132 -3.15 6.26 13.82
CA ARG A 132 -3.98 5.46 12.91
C ARG A 132 -5.23 6.24 12.54
N PHE A 133 -5.79 5.93 11.37
CA PHE A 133 -6.90 6.67 10.79
C PHE A 133 -8.10 5.75 10.56
N PRO A 134 -9.33 6.26 10.71
CA PRO A 134 -10.51 5.49 10.36
C PRO A 134 -10.59 5.32 8.85
N LEU A 135 -10.95 4.12 8.41
CA LEU A 135 -10.87 3.72 7.00
C LEU A 135 -12.21 3.18 6.47
N GLN A 136 -12.52 3.53 5.24
CA GLN A 136 -13.44 2.75 4.42
C GLN A 136 -12.61 1.77 3.58
N VAL A 137 -12.68 0.49 3.93
CA VAL A 137 -11.93 -0.57 3.22
C VAL A 137 -12.87 -1.33 2.29
N ARG A 138 -12.42 -1.58 1.06
CA ARG A 138 -13.10 -2.38 0.05
C ARG A 138 -12.13 -3.33 -0.62
N PHE A 139 -12.64 -4.44 -1.15
CA PHE A 139 -11.85 -5.39 -1.92
C PHE A 139 -12.52 -5.62 -3.28
N THR A 140 -11.80 -5.29 -4.36
CA THR A 140 -12.25 -5.51 -5.74
C THR A 140 -11.97 -6.96 -6.13
N THR A 141 -13.03 -7.71 -6.43
CA THR A 141 -12.97 -9.12 -6.83
C THR A 141 -13.15 -9.35 -8.33
N VAL A 142 -13.51 -8.31 -9.08
CA VAL A 142 -13.70 -8.35 -10.53
C VAL A 142 -12.94 -7.18 -11.14
N ALA A 143 -12.05 -7.48 -12.08
CA ALA A 143 -11.28 -6.45 -12.78
C ALA A 143 -12.20 -5.54 -13.61
N ASP A 144 -11.83 -4.27 -13.70
CA ASP A 144 -12.40 -3.31 -14.64
C ASP A 144 -11.29 -2.68 -15.48
N THR A 145 -11.65 -1.73 -16.36
CA THR A 145 -10.71 -1.06 -17.27
C THR A 145 -9.54 -0.37 -16.56
N TYR A 146 -9.69 0.01 -15.29
CA TYR A 146 -8.73 0.81 -14.53
C TYR A 146 -8.14 0.09 -13.31
N ARG A 147 -8.81 -0.96 -12.82
CA ARG A 147 -8.41 -1.68 -11.61
C ARG A 147 -8.34 -3.18 -11.87
N PRO A 148 -7.23 -3.85 -11.51
CA PRO A 148 -7.18 -5.31 -11.54
C PRO A 148 -8.12 -5.91 -10.48
N GLU A 149 -8.38 -7.21 -10.63
CA GLU A 149 -8.94 -8.01 -9.54
C GLU A 149 -7.95 -8.17 -8.39
N TRP A 150 -8.46 -8.60 -7.24
CA TRP A 150 -7.70 -8.81 -6.00
C TRP A 150 -7.03 -7.54 -5.48
N LEU A 151 -7.76 -6.43 -5.55
CA LEU A 151 -7.27 -5.11 -5.16
C LEU A 151 -7.98 -4.63 -3.88
N LEU A 152 -7.23 -4.54 -2.79
CA LEU A 152 -7.66 -3.90 -1.55
C LEU A 152 -7.53 -2.38 -1.70
N GLN A 153 -8.57 -1.67 -1.30
CA GLN A 153 -8.64 -0.22 -1.30
C GLN A 153 -8.95 0.25 0.12
N ALA A 154 -8.07 1.08 0.68
CA ALA A 154 -8.25 1.73 1.97
C ALA A 154 -8.39 3.24 1.75
N LEU A 155 -9.56 3.79 2.03
CA LEU A 155 -9.83 5.23 1.91
C LEU A 155 -9.98 5.84 3.30
N PRO A 156 -9.13 6.80 3.72
CA PRO A 156 -9.36 7.58 4.92
C PRO A 156 -10.75 8.23 4.90
N VAL A 157 -11.46 8.18 6.03
CA VAL A 157 -12.82 8.76 6.13
C VAL A 157 -12.81 10.25 5.77
N ILE A 158 -13.74 10.64 4.90
CA ILE A 158 -13.90 12.04 4.47
C ILE A 158 -14.11 12.94 5.69
N GLY A 159 -13.35 14.03 5.74
CA GLY A 159 -13.34 14.97 6.88
C GLY A 159 -12.19 14.74 7.87
N ILE A 160 -11.44 13.64 7.73
CA ILE A 160 -10.22 13.36 8.50
C ILE A 160 -9.07 13.19 7.49
N PRO A 161 -8.57 14.29 6.90
CA PRO A 161 -7.54 14.21 5.88
C PRO A 161 -6.21 13.75 6.47
N LEU A 162 -5.40 13.10 5.63
CA LEU A 162 -3.99 12.90 5.93
C LEU A 162 -3.26 14.26 5.85
N ARG A 163 -2.19 14.42 6.63
CA ARG A 163 -1.41 15.64 6.68
C ARG A 163 -0.46 15.72 5.48
N GLU A 164 -0.42 16.86 4.83
CA GLU A 164 0.53 17.15 3.75
C GLU A 164 2.00 17.00 4.22
N GLY A 165 2.90 16.67 3.29
CA GLY A 165 4.33 16.56 3.57
C GLY A 165 4.72 15.51 4.61
N THR A 166 3.83 14.57 4.90
CA THR A 166 4.02 13.48 5.88
C THR A 166 4.16 12.15 5.15
N THR A 167 4.83 11.16 5.72
CA THR A 167 4.90 9.78 5.19
C THR A 167 3.92 8.87 5.94
N TYR A 168 3.06 8.18 5.19
CA TYR A 168 2.10 7.22 5.72
C TYR A 168 2.44 5.80 5.29
N ALA A 169 1.91 4.82 6.01
CA ALA A 169 1.98 3.44 5.61
C ALA A 169 0.61 2.77 5.56
N LEU A 170 0.30 2.08 4.45
CA LEU A 170 -0.82 1.16 4.38
C LEU A 170 -0.33 -0.23 4.77
N ILE A 171 -0.75 -0.72 5.93
CA ILE A 171 -0.35 -1.99 6.49
C ILE A 171 -1.52 -2.96 6.43
N ALA A 172 -1.26 -4.18 6.05
CA ALA A 172 -2.20 -5.29 5.99
C ALA A 172 -1.64 -6.43 6.85
N THR A 173 -2.31 -6.76 7.95
CA THR A 173 -1.77 -7.71 8.92
C THR A 173 -2.15 -9.15 8.58
N GLY A 174 -1.51 -10.10 9.28
CA GLY A 174 -1.78 -11.53 9.14
C GLY A 174 -3.17 -11.92 9.63
N ASP A 175 -3.93 -10.96 10.17
CA ASP A 175 -5.32 -11.11 10.57
C ASP A 175 -6.28 -10.93 9.37
N LEU A 176 -5.77 -10.54 8.19
CA LEU A 176 -6.53 -10.66 6.94
C LEU A 176 -6.84 -12.12 6.64
N VAL A 177 -8.11 -12.36 6.30
CA VAL A 177 -8.61 -13.69 6.01
C VAL A 177 -8.58 -13.92 4.50
N ALA A 178 -7.83 -14.93 4.06
CA ALA A 178 -7.90 -15.41 2.68
C ALA A 178 -9.24 -16.15 2.45
N SER A 179 -9.75 -16.14 1.21
CA SER A 179 -10.96 -16.92 0.89
C SER A 179 -10.73 -18.42 1.10
N SER A 180 -11.82 -19.18 1.29
CA SER A 180 -11.76 -20.63 1.47
C SER A 180 -10.94 -21.32 0.37
N GLY A 181 -9.97 -22.15 0.78
CA GLY A 181 -9.05 -22.82 -0.13
C GLY A 181 -7.73 -22.08 -0.36
N PHE A 182 -7.60 -20.88 0.21
CA PHE A 182 -6.39 -20.06 0.13
C PHE A 182 -5.78 -19.78 1.50
N SER A 183 -4.49 -19.49 1.54
CA SER A 183 -3.77 -19.03 2.73
C SER A 183 -2.97 -17.78 2.41
N LEU A 184 -3.15 -16.76 3.25
CA LEU A 184 -2.33 -15.55 3.18
C LEU A 184 -0.90 -15.88 3.63
N GLN A 185 0.09 -15.42 2.89
CA GLN A 185 1.53 -15.56 3.17
C GLN A 185 2.22 -14.21 2.99
N ALA A 186 3.21 -13.93 3.83
CA ALA A 186 4.04 -12.74 3.69
C ALA A 186 4.89 -12.84 2.40
N ASN A 187 5.02 -11.71 1.69
CA ASN A 187 5.86 -11.63 0.51
C ASN A 187 7.35 -11.62 0.93
N PRO A 188 8.21 -12.53 0.43
CA PRO A 188 9.61 -12.59 0.85
C PRO A 188 10.39 -11.30 0.59
N ALA A 189 10.18 -10.66 -0.57
CA ALA A 189 10.84 -9.40 -0.90
C ALA A 189 10.43 -8.28 0.05
N LEU A 190 9.16 -8.26 0.47
CA LEU A 190 8.71 -7.34 1.52
C LEU A 190 9.38 -7.65 2.85
N THR A 191 9.46 -8.92 3.23
CA THR A 191 10.09 -9.33 4.48
C THR A 191 11.56 -8.89 4.52
N ASP A 192 12.28 -9.01 3.41
CA ASP A 192 13.66 -8.55 3.27
C ASP A 192 13.75 -7.01 3.42
N LEU A 193 12.87 -6.26 2.75
CA LEU A 193 12.79 -4.80 2.90
C LEU A 193 12.53 -4.36 4.34
N LEU A 194 11.64 -5.05 5.05
CA LEU A 194 11.34 -4.76 6.45
C LEU A 194 12.48 -5.13 7.41
N ARG A 195 13.43 -5.96 6.97
CA ARG A 195 14.71 -6.21 7.66
C ARG A 195 15.81 -5.22 7.25
N GLY A 196 15.55 -4.34 6.29
CA GLY A 196 16.53 -3.42 5.73
C GLY A 196 17.46 -4.06 4.71
N GLU A 197 17.05 -5.21 4.14
CA GLU A 197 17.80 -5.95 3.12
C GLU A 197 17.26 -5.61 1.73
N ASP A 198 18.15 -5.57 0.72
CA ASP A 198 17.78 -5.33 -0.67
C ASP A 198 17.28 -6.64 -1.31
N PRO A 199 15.99 -6.76 -1.68
CA PRO A 199 15.45 -7.96 -2.32
C PRO A 199 15.86 -8.09 -3.80
N GLY A 200 16.57 -7.10 -4.36
CA GLY A 200 16.96 -7.03 -5.76
C GLY A 200 15.88 -6.38 -6.65
N GLY A 201 16.11 -6.46 -7.96
CA GLY A 201 15.32 -5.72 -8.96
C GLY A 201 15.84 -4.30 -9.20
N ALA A 202 15.32 -3.63 -10.22
CA ALA A 202 15.77 -2.28 -10.58
C ALA A 202 15.44 -1.24 -9.49
N LEU A 203 14.37 -1.46 -8.73
CA LEU A 203 13.91 -0.57 -7.66
C LEU A 203 14.36 -1.03 -6.26
N GLY A 204 15.06 -2.16 -6.12
CA GLY A 204 15.45 -2.76 -4.84
C GLY A 204 16.14 -1.79 -3.87
N PRO A 205 17.26 -1.13 -4.26
CA PRO A 205 17.95 -0.18 -3.39
C PRO A 205 17.07 0.98 -2.93
N ARG A 206 16.24 1.50 -3.84
CA ARG A 206 15.29 2.58 -3.53
C ARG A 206 14.18 2.10 -2.61
N ALA A 207 13.73 0.86 -2.77
CA ALA A 207 12.71 0.26 -1.93
C ALA A 207 13.18 0.13 -0.48
N VAL A 208 14.46 -0.16 -0.23
CA VAL A 208 15.02 -0.18 1.14
C VAL A 208 14.77 1.17 1.83
N ASP A 209 15.08 2.28 1.16
CA ASP A 209 14.88 3.63 1.70
C ASP A 209 13.39 3.96 1.92
N VAL A 210 12.53 3.60 0.95
CA VAL A 210 11.08 3.86 1.02
C VAL A 210 10.42 3.09 2.16
N TYR A 211 10.87 1.86 2.44
CA TYR A 211 10.28 0.98 3.46
C TYR A 211 10.89 1.16 4.85
N ALA A 212 12.06 1.81 4.97
CA ALA A 212 12.73 2.03 6.25
C ALA A 212 11.86 2.68 7.35
N PRO A 213 11.01 3.70 7.06
CA PRO A 213 10.12 4.26 8.08
C PRO A 213 9.10 3.26 8.62
N VAL A 214 8.62 2.34 7.76
CA VAL A 214 7.69 1.27 8.16
C VAL A 214 8.41 0.25 9.02
N ALA A 215 9.58 -0.23 8.59
CA ALA A 215 10.40 -1.15 9.37
C ALA A 215 10.67 -0.59 10.79
N ALA A 216 11.04 0.69 10.88
CA ALA A 216 11.24 1.38 12.15
C ALA A 216 9.96 1.44 13.00
N ARG A 217 8.78 1.67 12.39
CA ARG A 217 7.49 1.68 13.09
C ARG A 217 7.14 0.31 13.67
N LEU A 218 7.30 -0.75 12.88
CA LEU A 218 7.00 -2.12 13.30
C LEU A 218 7.92 -2.58 14.43
N ALA A 219 9.21 -2.24 14.35
CA ALA A 219 10.17 -2.52 15.41
C ALA A 219 9.79 -1.84 16.73
N LEU A 220 9.30 -0.59 16.70
CA LEU A 220 8.79 0.11 17.88
C LEU A 220 7.54 -0.54 18.49
N GLU A 221 6.72 -1.21 17.67
CA GLU A 221 5.52 -1.93 18.12
C GLU A 221 5.80 -3.39 18.48
N GLY A 222 7.04 -3.87 18.31
CA GLY A 222 7.38 -5.27 18.53
C GLY A 222 6.70 -6.23 17.55
N ILE A 223 6.31 -5.74 16.36
CA ILE A 223 5.69 -6.54 15.31
C ILE A 223 6.80 -7.13 14.42
N ALA A 224 6.80 -8.45 14.28
CA ALA A 224 7.77 -9.16 13.47
C ALA A 224 7.47 -9.02 11.96
N PRO A 225 8.48 -8.85 11.08
CA PRO A 225 8.29 -8.71 9.63
C PRO A 225 7.55 -9.87 8.93
N GLU A 226 7.46 -11.05 9.55
CA GLU A 226 6.74 -12.21 8.99
C GLU A 226 5.23 -12.13 9.27
N ARG A 227 4.87 -11.37 10.33
CA ARG A 227 3.51 -10.90 10.59
C ARG A 227 3.22 -9.58 9.88
N ILE A 228 4.19 -9.13 9.07
CA ILE A 228 4.37 -7.99 8.15
C ILE A 228 3.87 -8.19 6.77
#